data_AF-D9SPS0-F1
#
_entry.id   AF-D9SPS0-F1
#
_cell.length_a   1.000
_cell.length_b   1.000
_cell.length_c   1.000
_cell.angle_alpha   90.00
_cell.angle_beta   90.00
_cell.angle_gamma   90.00
#
_symmetry.space_group_name_H-M   'P 1'
#
loop_
_entity.id
_entity.type
_entity.pdbx_description
1 polymer ?
#
loop_
_entity_poly.entity_id
_entity_poly.type
_entity_poly.pdbx_seq_one_letter_code
_entity_poly.pdbx_strand_id
1 'polypeptide(L)' 'MIAKILELNEYYGLLSLVNGETISVRTSSLPKGSMIGDNVAIDMKNYHTFVNDKFIDFF' A
#
# COMPACT_ATOMS: atom_id res chain seq x y z
N MET A 1 11.09 -3.69 -2.25
CA MET A 1 10.23 -3.97 -3.42
C MET A 1 9.65 -2.66 -3.94
N ILE A 2 9.40 -2.53 -5.24
CA ILE A 2 8.74 -1.34 -5.81
C ILE A 2 7.23 -1.59 -5.78
N ALA A 3 6.46 -0.59 -5.36
CA ALA A 3 5.01 -0.61 -5.30
C ALA A 3 4.44 0.70 -5.84
N LYS A 4 3.27 0.63 -6.48
CA LYS A 4 2.56 1.80 -7.01
C LYS A 4 1.45 2.22 -6.06
N ILE A 5 1.37 3.51 -5.71
CA ILE A 5 0.28 4.04 -4.90
C ILE A 5 -1.00 4.05 -5.74
N LEU A 6 -2.00 3.27 -5.32
CA LEU A 6 -3.33 3.24 -5.94
C LEU A 6 -4.26 4.24 -5.28
N GLU A 7 -4.20 4.33 -3.95
CA GLU A 7 -5.02 5.23 -3.14
C GLU A 7 -4.19 5.81 -2.01
N LEU A 8 -4.49 7.04 -1.61
CA LEU A 8 -3.80 7.72 -0.52
C LEU A 8 -4.78 8.62 0.23
N ASN A 9 -4.81 8.48 1.55
CA ASN A 9 -5.47 9.42 2.45
C ASN A 9 -4.53 9.81 3.59
N GLU A 10 -5.04 10.57 4.56
CA GLU A 10 -4.24 11.11 5.66
C GLU A 10 -3.66 10.03 6.60
N TYR A 11 -4.28 8.85 6.70
CA TYR A 11 -3.87 7.79 7.62
C TYR A 11 -3.19 6.61 6.93
N TYR A 12 -3.68 6.21 5.76
CA TYR A 12 -3.20 5.05 5.02
C TYR A 12 -3.10 5.30 3.52
N GLY A 13 -2.23 4.52 2.87
CA GLY A 13 -2.15 4.37 1.43
C GLY A 13 -2.35 2.90 1.04
N LEU A 14 -3.00 2.68 -0.10
CA LEU A 14 -3.13 1.37 -0.74
C LEU A 14 -2.12 1.29 -1.88
N LEU A 15 -1.28 0.26 -1.88
CA LEU A 15 -0.18 0.12 -2.82
C LEU A 15 -0.28 -1.21 -3.55
N SER A 16 -0.11 -1.17 -4.87
CA SER A 16 0.00 -2.34 -5.73
C SER A 16 1.45 -2.76 -5.86
N LEU A 17 1.74 -4.00 -5.50
CA LEU A 17 3.03 -4.64 -5.68
C LEU A 17 3.16 -5.18 -7.11
N VAL A 18 4.40 -5.33 -7.57
CA VAL A 18 4.72 -5.90 -8.91
C VAL A 18 4.20 -7.33 -9.13
N ASN A 19 3.92 -8.08 -8.07
CA ASN A 19 3.31 -9.42 -8.14
C ASN A 19 1.77 -9.39 -8.24
N GLY A 20 1.15 -8.20 -8.30
CA GLY A 20 -0.30 -8.02 -8.39
C GLY A 20 -1.02 -7.95 -7.04
N GLU A 21 -0.33 -8.19 -5.93
CA GLU A 21 -0.90 -8.03 -4.59
C GLU A 21 -1.08 -6.56 -4.24
N THR A 22 -2.07 -6.27 -3.38
CA THR A 22 -2.27 -4.94 -2.81
C THR A 22 -2.00 -4.97 -1.32
N ILE A 23 -1.24 -3.99 -0.83
CA ILE A 23 -0.95 -3.83 0.59
C ILE A 23 -1.40 -2.46 1.09
N SER A 24 -1.86 -2.40 2.34
CA SER A 24 -2.15 -1.15 3.02
C SER A 24 -0.98 -0.79 3.94
N VAL A 25 -0.54 0.46 3.87
CA VAL A 25 0.52 1.00 4.72
C VAL A 25 0.07 2.32 5.33
N ARG A 26 0.68 2.72 6.45
CA ARG A 26 0.45 4.06 6.99
C ARG A 26 1.06 5.12 6.08
N THR A 27 0.35 6.22 5.86
CA THR A 27 0.84 7.36 5.07
C THR A 27 2.14 7.94 5.63
N SER A 28 2.33 7.87 6.96
CA SER A 28 3.57 8.28 7.63
C SER A 28 4.80 7.46 7.25
N SER A 29 4.61 6.25 6.71
CA SER A 29 5.68 5.38 6.25
C SER A 29 6.03 5.59 4.78
N LEU A 30 5.25 6.41 4.06
CA LEU A 30 5.52 6.79 2.69
C LEU A 30 6.45 8.02 2.64
N PRO A 31 7.24 8.18 1.57
CA PRO A 31 8.00 9.39 1.33
C PRO A 31 7.11 10.64 1.39
N LYS A 32 7.61 11.74 1.96
CA LYS A 32 6.86 13.00 2.00
C LYS A 32 6.56 13.49 0.59
N GLY A 33 5.33 13.92 0.36
CA GLY A 33 4.86 14.38 -0.95
C GLY A 33 4.49 13.26 -1.91
N SER A 34 4.46 12.00 -1.45
CA SER A 34 3.92 10.88 -2.26
C SER A 34 2.49 11.18 -2.72
N MET A 35 2.19 10.86 -3.97
CA MET A 35 0.88 11.04 -4.59
C MET A 35 0.36 9.74 -5.18
N ILE A 36 -0.95 9.70 -5.44
CA ILE A 36 -1.57 8.59 -6.16
C ILE A 36 -0.91 8.46 -7.55
N GLY A 37 -0.49 7.24 -7.89
CA GLY A 37 0.22 6.92 -9.13
C GLY A 37 1.73 6.81 -8.97
N ASP A 38 2.32 7.31 -7.89
CA ASP A 38 3.77 7.23 -7.66
C ASP A 38 4.24 5.80 -7.41
N ASN A 39 5.47 5.53 -7.85
CA ASN A 39 6.17 4.29 -7.52
C ASN A 39 7.09 4.53 -6.33
N VAL A 40 6.88 3.79 -5.24
CA VAL A 40 7.66 3.89 -4.01
C VAL A 40 8.38 2.58 -3.72
N ALA A 41 9.58 2.68 -3.16
CA ALA A 41 10.32 1.53 -2.67
C ALA A 41 9.90 1.22 -1.23
N ILE A 42 9.30 0.05 -1.02
CA ILE A 42 8.86 -0.44 0.28
C ILE A 42 9.82 -1.53 0.76
N ASP A 43 10.34 -1.36 1.98
CA ASP A 43 11.10 -2.39 2.68
C ASP A 43 10.16 -3.22 3.58
N MET A 44 9.70 -4.37 3.07
CA MET A 44 8.73 -5.25 3.76
C MET A 44 9.17 -5.73 5.15
N LYS A 45 10.42 -5.56 5.57
CA LYS A 45 10.86 -5.96 6.92
C LYS A 45 10.19 -5.20 8.05
N ASN A 46 9.69 -3.98 7.80
CA ASN A 46 9.16 -3.10 8.84
C ASN A 46 7.67 -2.76 8.68
N TYR A 47 7.00 -3.28 7.65
CA TYR A 47 5.57 -3.05 7.47
C TYR A 47 4.82 -4.19 8.13
N HIS A 48 4.05 -3.85 9.18
CA HIS A 48 2.96 -4.70 9.61
C HIS A 48 1.98 -4.77 8.44
N THR A 49 2.11 -5.83 7.64
CA THR A 49 1.17 -6.13 6.57
C THR A 49 -0.19 -6.30 7.23
N PHE A 50 -1.02 -5.26 7.17
CA PHE A 50 -2.45 -5.42 7.39
C PHE A 50 -2.98 -6.13 6.15
N VAL A 51 -2.77 -7.44 6.08
CA VAL A 51 -3.49 -8.30 5.15
C VAL A 51 -4.95 -8.23 5.60
N ASN A 52 -5.75 -7.46 4.89
CA ASN A 52 -7.19 -7.51 5.07
C ASN A 52 -7.65 -8.83 4.46
N ASP A 53 -7.70 -9.87 5.29
CA ASP A 53 -8.08 -11.24 4.92
C ASP A 53 -9.60 -11.39 4.64
N LYS A 54 -10.30 -10.27 4.45
CA LYS A 54 -11.70 -10.31 4.01
C LYS A 54 -11.73 -10.42 2.50
N PHE A 55 -11.84 -11.65 2.02
CA PHE A 55 -12.56 -11.93 0.77
C PHE A 55 -13.92 -11.21 0.87
N ILE A 56 -14.10 -10.14 0.09
CA ILE A 56 -15.40 -9.52 -0.10
C ILE A 56 -16.19 -10.50 -0.97
N ASP A 57 -16.97 -11.34 -0.31
CA ASP A 57 -17.94 -12.22 -0.95
C ASP A 57 -19.12 -11.34 -1.39
N PHE A 58 -19.35 -11.22 -2.70
CA PHE A 58 -20.58 -10.67 -3.25
C PHE A 58 -21.51 -11.86 -3.54
N PHE A 59 -22.44 -12.12 -2.62
CA PHE A 59 -23.63 -12.96 -2.84
C PHE A 59 -24.89 -12.11 -2.81
#